data_AF-A0A7S0CR86-F1
#
_entry.id   AF-A0A7S0CR86-F1
#
_cell.length_a   1.000
_cell.length_b   1.000
_cell.length_c   1.000
_cell.angle_alpha   90.00
_cell.angle_beta   90.00
_cell.angle_gamma   90.00
#
_symmetry.space_group_name_H-M   'P 1'
#
loop_
_entity.id
_entity.type
_entity.pdbx_description
1 polymer ?
#
loop_
_entity_poly.entity_id
_entity_poly.type
_entity_poly.pdbx_seq_one_letter_code
_entity_poly.pdbx_strand_id
1 'polypeptide(L)'
;DVNKVDNEGRSPLFAAVACCDEGSVRALIEAGADVNKANNGGFTPMQYAADIQKESKAVDEIEAIMAIAQLLRDAGAKDITCEDELHTAAGDGDVARVRTLIEAGADVNKVDN
;
A
#
# COMPACT_ATOMS: atom_id res chain seq x y z
N ASP A 1 -9.16 -4.92 19.27
CA ASP A 1 -9.17 -3.68 18.48
C ASP A 1 -8.67 -4.03 17.09
N VAL A 2 -9.49 -3.77 16.06
CA VAL A 2 -9.21 -4.10 14.65
C VAL A 2 -8.04 -3.29 14.08
N ASN A 3 -7.65 -2.19 14.75
CA ASN A 3 -6.57 -1.31 14.33
C ASN A 3 -5.29 -1.44 15.17
N LYS A 4 -5.23 -2.43 16.07
CA LYS A 4 -4.04 -2.65 16.89
C LYS A 4 -2.88 -3.11 16.03
N VAL A 5 -1.80 -2.35 16.06
CA VAL A 5 -0.61 -2.62 15.26
C VAL A 5 0.37 -3.57 15.95
N ASP A 6 1.20 -4.23 15.15
CA ASP A 6 2.35 -5.00 15.62
C ASP A 6 3.57 -4.10 15.91
N ASN A 7 4.74 -4.71 16.18
CA ASN A 7 5.98 -3.98 16.47
C ASN A 7 6.52 -3.18 15.27
N GLU A 8 6.07 -3.48 14.05
CA GLU A 8 6.44 -2.79 12.82
C GLU A 8 5.38 -1.75 12.43
N GLY A 9 4.39 -1.50 13.30
CA GLY A 9 3.31 -0.56 13.04
C GLY A 9 2.27 -1.10 12.05
N ARG A 10 2.34 -2.37 11.66
CA ARG A 10 1.39 -2.96 10.70
C ARG A 10 0.07 -3.22 11.40
N SER A 11 -1.00 -2.67 10.85
CA SER A 11 -2.36 -3.03 11.26
C SER A 11 -2.69 -4.46 10.81
N PRO A 12 -3.72 -5.10 11.40
CA PRO A 12 -4.20 -6.40 10.92
C PRO A 12 -4.57 -6.37 9.44
N LEU A 13 -5.11 -5.25 8.96
CA LEU A 13 -5.43 -5.04 7.56
C LEU A 13 -4.15 -4.99 6.70
N PHE A 14 -3.12 -4.28 7.14
CA PHE A 14 -1.83 -4.27 6.45
C PHE A 14 -1.26 -5.69 6.32
N ALA A 15 -1.30 -6.48 7.40
CA ALA A 15 -0.82 -7.86 7.37
C ALA A 15 -1.63 -8.74 6.40
N ALA A 16 -2.95 -8.57 6.33
CA ALA A 16 -3.80 -9.30 5.38
C ALA A 16 -3.45 -8.97 3.91
N VAL A 17 -3.17 -7.70 3.61
CA VAL A 17 -2.67 -7.28 2.29
C VAL A 17 -1.32 -7.92 1.98
N ALA A 18 -0.39 -7.92 2.94
CA ALA A 18 0.93 -8.54 2.76
C ALA A 18 0.89 -10.06 2.55
N CYS A 19 -0.19 -10.71 2.98
CA CYS A 19 -0.44 -12.13 2.74
C CYS A 19 -1.28 -12.41 1.49
N CYS A 20 -1.64 -11.37 0.71
CA CYS A 20 -2.55 -11.48 -0.44
C CYS A 20 -3.89 -12.18 -0.10
N ASP A 21 -4.38 -12.01 1.14
CA ASP A 21 -5.60 -12.65 1.62
C ASP A 21 -6.81 -11.72 1.48
N GLU A 22 -7.46 -11.79 0.31
CA GLU A 22 -8.66 -11.01 -0.01
C GLU A 22 -9.79 -11.21 1.03
N GLY A 23 -9.98 -12.44 1.51
CA GLY A 23 -11.04 -12.76 2.46
C GLY A 23 -10.82 -12.05 3.80
N SER A 24 -9.60 -12.09 4.31
CA SER A 24 -9.21 -11.36 5.52
C SER A 24 -9.30 -9.85 5.32
N VAL A 25 -8.86 -9.31 4.19
CA VAL A 25 -8.97 -7.88 3.86
C VAL A 25 -10.42 -7.42 3.94
N ARG A 26 -11.32 -8.15 3.28
CA ARG A 26 -12.75 -7.83 3.27
C ARG A 26 -13.35 -7.87 4.67
N ALA A 27 -13.08 -8.92 5.44
CA ALA A 27 -13.59 -9.06 6.80
C ALA A 27 -13.10 -7.93 7.71
N LEU A 28 -11.85 -7.48 7.54
CA LEU A 28 -11.26 -6.40 8.33
C LEU A 28 -11.85 -5.03 7.95
N ILE A 29 -12.06 -4.77 6.64
CA ILE A 29 -12.76 -3.58 6.17
C ILE A 29 -14.19 -3.52 6.74
N GLU A 30 -14.93 -4.62 6.65
CA GLU A 30 -16.29 -4.72 7.20
C GLU A 30 -16.32 -4.54 8.73
N ALA A 31 -15.24 -4.93 9.43
CA ALA A 31 -15.06 -4.70 10.85
C ALA A 31 -14.62 -3.27 11.23
N GLY A 32 -14.46 -2.36 10.26
CA GLY A 32 -14.07 -0.97 10.47
C GLY A 32 -12.57 -0.74 10.63
N ALA A 33 -11.74 -1.57 10.00
CA ALA A 33 -10.31 -1.33 9.92
C ALA A 33 -9.98 0.00 9.23
N ASP A 34 -8.97 0.69 9.73
CA ASP A 34 -8.42 1.90 9.13
C ASP A 34 -7.58 1.53 7.91
N VAL A 35 -8.18 1.72 6.73
CA VAL A 35 -7.58 1.44 5.43
C VAL A 35 -6.42 2.35 5.07
N ASN A 36 -6.23 3.45 5.81
CA ASN A 36 -5.16 4.42 5.59
C ASN A 36 -4.06 4.34 6.66
N LYS A 37 -4.12 3.35 7.56
CA LYS A 37 -3.15 3.23 8.65
C LYS A 37 -1.78 2.82 8.11
N ALA A 38 -0.83 3.75 8.14
CA ALA A 38 0.55 3.48 7.74
C ALA A 38 1.30 2.64 8.79
N ASN A 39 2.21 1.79 8.31
CA ASN A 39 3.20 1.10 9.15
C ASN A 39 4.32 2.06 9.59
N ASN A 40 5.30 1.56 10.36
CA ASN A 40 6.44 2.38 10.83
C ASN A 40 7.34 2.89 9.69
N GLY A 41 7.28 2.25 8.52
CA GLY A 41 7.96 2.71 7.30
C GLY A 41 7.15 3.73 6.49
N GLY A 42 6.00 4.17 6.98
CA GLY A 42 5.14 5.14 6.31
C GLY A 42 4.29 4.57 5.17
N PHE A 43 4.25 3.25 4.98
CA PHE A 43 3.43 2.61 3.95
C PHE A 43 2.02 2.32 4.45
N THR A 44 1.01 2.76 3.73
CA THR A 44 -0.38 2.31 3.92
C THR A 44 -0.59 0.94 3.26
N PRO A 45 -1.68 0.21 3.61
CA PRO A 45 -2.00 -1.06 2.98
C PRO A 45 -2.11 -0.95 1.45
N MET A 46 -2.66 0.14 0.93
CA MET A 46 -2.80 0.33 -0.52
C MET A 46 -1.46 0.56 -1.23
N GLN A 47 -0.54 1.29 -0.60
CA GLN A 47 0.81 1.50 -1.14
C GLN A 47 1.60 0.20 -1.16
N TYR A 48 1.49 -0.58 -0.09
CA TYR A 48 2.15 -1.88 -0.02
C TYR A 48 1.59 -2.84 -1.08
N ALA A 49 0.27 -2.84 -1.32
CA ALA A 49 -0.35 -3.61 -2.41
C ALA A 49 0.23 -3.26 -3.79
N ALA A 50 0.46 -1.99 -4.08
CA ALA A 50 1.07 -1.56 -5.34
C ALA A 50 2.53 -1.99 -5.46
N ASP A 51 3.28 -1.98 -4.35
CA ASP A 51 4.69 -2.39 -4.30
C ASP A 51 4.84 -3.90 -4.58
N ILE A 52 4.06 -4.74 -3.89
CA ILE A 52 4.06 -6.20 -4.12
C ILE A 52 3.59 -6.55 -5.54
N GLN A 53 2.69 -5.76 -6.15
CA GLN A 53 2.25 -5.97 -7.53
C GLN A 53 3.40 -5.81 -8.52
N LYS A 54 4.27 -4.81 -8.31
CA LYS A 54 5.41 -4.54 -9.19
C LYS A 54 6.49 -5.62 -9.08
N GLU A 55 6.70 -6.15 -7.88
CA GLU A 55 7.69 -7.19 -7.63
C GLU A 55 7.20 -8.59 -8.03
N SER A 56 5.88 -8.83 -7.94
CA SER A 56 5.31 -10.13 -8.25
C SER A 56 5.32 -10.44 -9.74
N LYS A 57 5.67 -11.68 -10.07
CA LYS A 57 5.70 -12.22 -11.44
C LYS A 57 4.63 -13.28 -11.68
N ALA A 58 3.88 -13.63 -10.63
CA ALA A 58 2.85 -14.65 -10.66
C ALA A 58 1.51 -13.99 -11.02
N VAL A 59 0.86 -14.45 -12.09
CA VAL A 59 -0.40 -13.88 -12.58
C VAL A 59 -1.51 -14.00 -11.54
N ASP A 60 -1.60 -15.15 -10.86
CA ASP A 60 -2.61 -15.40 -9.81
C ASP A 60 -2.46 -14.43 -8.62
N GLU A 61 -1.23 -14.08 -8.25
CA GLU A 61 -0.95 -13.14 -7.17
C GLU A 61 -1.28 -11.71 -7.59
N ILE A 62 -0.96 -11.33 -8.83
CA ILE A 62 -1.32 -10.03 -9.40
C ILE A 62 -2.85 -9.86 -9.42
N GLU A 63 -3.61 -10.89 -9.81
CA GLU A 63 -5.08 -10.84 -9.79
C GLU A 63 -5.63 -10.64 -8.36
N ALA A 64 -5.11 -11.38 -7.38
CA ALA A 64 -5.50 -11.22 -5.98
C ALA A 64 -5.16 -9.82 -5.44
N ILE A 65 -3.98 -9.30 -5.77
CA ILE A 65 -3.55 -7.95 -5.37
C ILE A 65 -4.44 -6.87 -6.00
N MET A 66 -4.84 -7.03 -7.27
CA MET A 66 -5.77 -6.10 -7.91
C MET A 66 -7.15 -6.12 -7.25
N ALA A 67 -7.67 -7.29 -6.88
CA ALA A 67 -8.93 -7.40 -6.15
C ALA A 67 -8.84 -6.71 -4.78
N ILE A 68 -7.75 -6.94 -4.04
CA ILE A 68 -7.47 -6.28 -2.76
C ILE A 68 -7.37 -4.76 -2.92
N ALA A 69 -6.65 -4.27 -3.94
CA ALA A 69 -6.52 -2.85 -4.22
C ALA A 69 -7.88 -2.21 -4.54
N GLN A 70 -8.77 -2.92 -5.22
CA GLN A 70 -10.14 -2.46 -5.46
C GLN A 70 -10.95 -2.39 -4.17
N LEU A 71 -10.88 -3.40 -3.30
CA LEU A 71 -11.54 -3.39 -1.99
C LEU A 71 -11.09 -2.21 -1.12
N LEU A 72 -9.78 -1.93 -1.11
CA LEU A 72 -9.23 -0.80 -0.37
C LEU A 72 -9.74 0.53 -0.94
N ARG A 73 -9.77 0.69 -2.27
CA ARG A 73 -10.35 1.89 -2.92
C ARG A 73 -11.82 2.09 -2.57
N ASP A 74 -12.61 1.03 -2.66
CA ASP A 74 -14.04 1.06 -2.35
C ASP A 74 -14.29 1.42 -0.87
N ALA A 75 -13.36 1.04 0.01
CA ALA A 75 -13.36 1.39 1.42
C ALA A 75 -12.83 2.80 1.73
N GLY A 76 -12.44 3.58 0.71
CA GLY A 76 -11.95 4.95 0.86
C GLY A 76 -10.46 5.04 1.22
N ALA A 77 -9.66 4.02 0.89
CA ALA A 77 -8.21 4.17 0.90
C ALA A 77 -7.83 5.29 -0.06
N LYS A 78 -6.94 6.19 0.40
CA LYS A 78 -6.43 7.26 -0.44
C LYS A 78 -5.52 6.64 -1.49
N ASP A 79 -5.95 6.76 -2.74
CA ASP A 79 -5.12 6.46 -3.90
C ASP A 79 -3.98 7.48 -3.88
N ILE A 80 -2.82 7.08 -3.39
CA ILE A 80 -1.61 7.86 -3.52
C ILE A 80 -0.95 7.33 -4.78
N THR A 81 -1.05 8.14 -5.83
CA THR A 81 -0.28 7.89 -7.04
C THR A 81 1.20 7.98 -6.70
N CYS A 82 2.05 7.33 -7.49
CA CYS A 82 3.50 7.44 -7.38
C CYS A 82 4.01 8.90 -7.28
N GLU A 83 3.31 9.85 -7.91
CA GLU A 83 3.63 11.28 -7.83
C GLU A 83 3.30 11.87 -6.45
N ASP A 84 2.13 11.57 -5.89
CA ASP A 84 1.75 12.00 -4.53
C ASP A 84 2.66 11.37 -3.46
N GLU A 85 3.14 10.16 -3.74
CA GLU A 85 4.03 9.36 -2.89
C GLU A 85 5.42 9.96 -2.79
N LEU A 86 5.98 10.39 -3.93
CA LEU A 86 7.28 11.06 -4.01
C LEU A 86 7.21 12.44 -3.34
N HIS A 87 6.15 13.21 -3.60
CA HIS A 87 5.94 14.52 -2.97
C HIS A 87 5.78 14.42 -1.46
N THR A 88 5.03 13.42 -0.98
CA THR A 88 4.86 13.19 0.46
C THR A 88 6.17 12.73 1.10
N ALA A 89 6.88 11.77 0.49
CA ALA A 89 8.16 11.29 1.02
C ALA A 89 9.23 12.39 1.05
N ALA A 90 9.25 13.26 0.02
CA ALA A 90 10.13 14.43 -0.03
C ALA A 90 9.75 15.50 1.00
N GLY A 91 8.45 15.72 1.24
CA GLY A 91 7.93 16.66 2.24
C GLY A 91 8.18 16.22 3.68
N ASP A 92 8.09 14.92 3.96
CA ASP A 92 8.33 14.32 5.27
C ASP A 92 9.83 14.10 5.57
N GLY A 93 10.71 14.32 4.57
CA GLY A 93 12.15 14.09 4.69
C GLY A 93 12.55 12.62 4.77
N ASP A 94 11.67 11.72 4.35
CA ASP A 94 11.88 10.28 4.40
C ASP A 94 12.73 9.82 3.21
N VAL A 95 14.05 10.03 3.35
CA VAL A 95 15.06 9.73 2.32
C VAL A 95 15.05 8.25 1.93
N ALA A 96 14.68 7.36 2.85
CA ALA A 96 14.57 5.92 2.56
C ALA A 96 13.38 5.67 1.63
N ARG A 97 12.19 6.21 1.93
CA ARG A 97 11.03 6.14 1.03
C ARG A 97 11.28 6.78 -0.33
N VAL A 98 11.90 7.96 -0.38
CA VAL A 98 12.24 8.61 -1.66
C VAL A 98 13.14 7.70 -2.50
N ARG A 99 14.16 7.09 -1.88
CA ARG A 99 15.08 6.18 -2.57
C ARG A 99 14.37 4.93 -3.06
N THR A 100 13.55 4.28 -2.22
CA THR A 100 12.81 3.08 -2.60
C THR A 100 11.81 3.35 -3.73
N LEU A 101 11.10 4.49 -3.71
CA LEU A 101 10.19 4.87 -4.79
C LEU A 101 10.92 5.13 -6.12
N ILE A 102 12.10 5.76 -6.06
CA ILE A 102 12.96 5.97 -7.24
C ILE A 102 13.50 4.62 -7.76
N GLU A 103 13.84 3.67 -6.89
CA GLU A 103 14.37 2.35 -7.25
C GLU A 103 13.29 1.37 -7.73
N ALA A 104 12.06 1.45 -7.21
CA ALA A 104 10.90 0.60 -7.54
C ALA A 104 10.18 1.00 -8.84
N GLY A 105 10.85 1.68 -9.77
CA GLY A 105 10.32 1.95 -11.10
C GLY A 105 9.22 3.00 -11.16
N ALA A 106 9.22 3.98 -10.26
CA ALA A 106 8.67 5.29 -10.61
C ALA A 106 9.41 5.75 -11.87
N ASP A 107 8.77 5.65 -13.03
CA ASP A 107 9.36 6.03 -14.30
C ASP A 107 9.62 7.55 -14.27
N VAL A 108 10.81 7.94 -13.79
CA VAL A 108 11.27 9.32 -13.53
C VAL A 108 11.33 10.19 -14.81
N ASN A 109 10.82 9.67 -15.93
CA ASN A 109 10.95 10.21 -17.28
C ASN A 109 9.62 10.40 -18.03
N LYS A 110 8.46 10.42 -17.38
CA LYS A 110 7.31 11.09 -18.01
C LYS A 110 7.46 12.59 -17.87
N VAL A 111 8.20 13.14 -18.83
CA VAL A 111 8.30 14.56 -19.13
C VAL A 111 6.89 15.11 -19.31
N ASP A 112 6.49 15.96 -18.38
CA ASP A 112 5.31 16.82 -18.44
C ASP A 112 5.35 17.62 -19.77
N ASN A 113 4.31 17.46 -20.59
CA ASN A 113 4.08 18.27 -21.78
C ASN A 113 2.59 18.42 -22.06
#